data_AF-A0A0D8XNA2-F1
#
_entry.id   AF-A0A0D8XNA2-F1
#
_cell.length_a   1.000
_cell.length_b   1.000
_cell.length_c   1.000
_cell.angle_alpha   90.00
_cell.angle_beta   90.00
_cell.angle_gamma   90.00
#
_symmetry.space_group_name_H-M   'P 1'
#
loop_
_entity.id
_entity.type
_entity.pdbx_description
1 polymer ?
#
loop_
_entity_poly.entity_id
_entity_poly.type
_entity_poly.pdbx_seq_one_letter_code
_entity_poly.pdbx_strand_id
1 'polypeptide(L)'
;MQILFKDPKFAWRLFKGANVPYVYRLVGPNKWDGAEEAIRFVPNRVKIPLKARNCRMRSHKRRGTLVRRVFPLYKYEVDGGMVYYLLCKWFGSDLLWDVYIHIVIFCSRGNVFRLFSFMLLWFDLQYDMTTIL
;
A
#
# COMPACT_ATOMS: atom_id res chain seq x y z
N MET A 1 -7.70 -15.20 12.90
CA MET A 1 -6.94 -16.34 12.34
C MET A 1 -7.75 -17.14 11.32
N GLN A 2 -8.98 -17.57 11.62
CA GLN A 2 -9.76 -18.47 10.72
C GLN A 2 -10.03 -17.92 9.30
N ILE A 3 -10.28 -16.61 9.17
CA ILE A 3 -10.58 -15.97 7.89
C ILE A 3 -9.38 -16.00 6.92
N LEU A 4 -8.16 -16.06 7.47
CA LEU A 4 -6.92 -16.03 6.69
C LEU A 4 -6.68 -17.33 5.91
N PHE A 5 -7.12 -18.46 6.47
CA PHE A 5 -7.02 -19.78 5.82
C PHE A 5 -8.19 -20.05 4.86
N LYS A 6 -9.39 -19.53 5.16
CA LYS A 6 -10.57 -19.72 4.31
C LYS A 6 -10.49 -18.87 3.04
N ASP A 7 -10.18 -17.59 3.19
CA ASP A 7 -10.12 -16.63 2.10
C ASP A 7 -8.92 -15.68 2.25
N PRO A 8 -7.71 -16.10 1.82
CA PRO A 8 -6.49 -15.29 1.99
C PRO A 8 -6.60 -13.94 1.28
N LYS A 9 -7.31 -13.88 0.15
CA LYS A 9 -7.57 -12.63 -0.58
C LYS A 9 -8.45 -11.66 0.22
N PHE A 10 -9.44 -12.17 0.96
CA PHE A 10 -10.30 -11.34 1.79
C PHE A 10 -9.59 -10.89 3.06
N ALA A 11 -8.81 -11.78 3.69
CA ALA A 11 -7.98 -11.43 4.84
C ALA A 11 -6.93 -10.36 4.48
N TRP A 12 -6.32 -10.46 3.30
CA TRP A 12 -5.41 -9.44 2.79
C TRP A 12 -6.12 -8.12 2.53
N ARG A 13 -7.39 -8.14 2.11
CA ARG A 13 -8.21 -6.93 1.99
C ARG A 13 -8.58 -6.33 3.34
N LEU A 14 -8.83 -7.15 4.37
CA LEU A 14 -9.08 -6.68 5.73
C LEU A 14 -7.85 -6.05 6.37
N PHE A 15 -6.69 -6.68 6.20
CA PHE A 15 -5.42 -6.19 6.75
C PHE A 15 -4.98 -4.88 6.10
N LYS A 16 -5.12 -4.80 4.77
CA LYS A 16 -4.66 -3.63 4.03
C LYS A 16 -5.71 -2.54 3.96
N GLY A 17 -6.98 -2.90 3.81
CA GLY A 17 -8.08 -2.00 3.46
C GLY A 17 -8.53 -1.09 4.60
N ALA A 18 -9.49 -0.21 4.30
CA ALA A 18 -10.13 0.62 5.30
C ALA A 18 -10.75 -0.24 6.42
N ASN A 19 -10.57 0.16 7.68
CA ASN A 19 -11.25 -0.47 8.79
C ASN A 19 -12.71 0.01 8.83
N VAL A 20 -13.62 -0.83 8.33
CA VAL A 20 -15.07 -0.54 8.23
C VAL A 20 -15.79 -1.19 9.41
N PRO A 21 -16.82 -0.59 10.03
CA PRO A 21 -17.53 -1.19 11.17
C PRO A 21 -18.10 -2.60 10.92
N TYR A 22 -18.32 -2.98 9.66
CA TYR A 22 -18.75 -4.34 9.29
C TYR A 22 -17.76 -5.43 9.69
N VAL A 23 -16.47 -5.10 9.84
CA VAL A 23 -15.42 -6.04 10.24
C VAL A 23 -15.72 -6.70 11.58
N TYR A 24 -16.26 -5.92 12.53
CA TYR A 24 -16.60 -6.42 13.86
C TYR A 24 -17.82 -7.34 13.87
N ARG A 25 -18.60 -7.39 12.78
CA ARG A 25 -19.77 -8.27 12.62
C ARG A 25 -19.48 -9.50 11.76
N LEU A 26 -18.22 -9.74 11.38
CA LEU A 26 -17.82 -10.95 10.66
C LEU A 26 -17.81 -12.19 11.54
N VAL A 27 -17.51 -12.03 12.83
CA VAL A 27 -17.33 -13.12 13.78
C VAL A 27 -17.94 -12.73 15.13
N GLY A 28 -18.52 -13.68 15.85
CA GLY A 28 -19.10 -13.47 17.18
C GLY A 28 -20.61 -13.73 17.25
N PRO A 29 -21.23 -13.46 18.42
CA PRO A 29 -22.61 -13.84 18.71
C PRO A 29 -23.67 -13.06 17.91
N ASN A 30 -23.30 -11.88 17.36
CA ASN A 30 -24.16 -11.05 16.51
C ASN A 30 -23.55 -10.90 15.10
N LYS A 31 -23.17 -12.02 14.48
CA LYS A 31 -22.65 -12.00 13.12
C LYS A 31 -23.72 -11.51 12.14
N TRP A 32 -23.30 -10.73 11.16
CA TRP A 32 -24.15 -10.35 10.04
C TRP A 32 -23.67 -11.07 8.79
N ASP A 33 -24.50 -11.96 8.23
CA ASP A 33 -24.10 -12.78 7.07
C ASP A 33 -23.74 -11.91 5.84
N GLY A 34 -24.34 -10.72 5.71
CA GLY A 34 -24.02 -9.76 4.66
C GLY A 34 -22.77 -8.90 4.91
N ALA A 35 -22.07 -9.08 6.04
CA ALA A 35 -20.91 -8.25 6.39
C ALA A 35 -19.75 -8.41 5.39
N GLU A 36 -19.50 -9.65 4.94
CA GLU A 36 -18.43 -9.92 3.98
C GLU A 36 -18.69 -9.23 2.64
N GLU A 37 -19.92 -9.36 2.14
CA GLU A 37 -20.36 -8.71 0.92
C GLU A 37 -20.28 -7.18 1.04
N ALA A 38 -20.80 -6.62 2.14
CA ALA A 38 -20.75 -5.20 2.41
C ALA A 38 -19.32 -4.66 2.35
N ILE A 39 -18.34 -5.36 2.95
CA ILE A 39 -16.91 -5.00 2.92
C ILE A 39 -16.36 -5.04 1.49
N ARG A 40 -16.73 -6.05 0.69
CA ARG A 40 -16.29 -6.16 -0.70
C ARG A 40 -16.81 -5.02 -1.59
N PHE A 41 -18.02 -4.51 -1.31
CA PHE A 41 -18.69 -3.45 -2.10
C PHE A 41 -18.48 -2.02 -1.59
N VAL A 42 -17.87 -1.80 -0.42
CA VAL A 42 -17.54 -0.46 0.09
C VAL A 42 -16.94 0.49 -0.97
N PRO A 43 -15.88 0.11 -1.72
CA PRO A 43 -15.30 1.03 -2.71
C PRO A 43 -16.29 1.39 -3.82
N ASN A 44 -17.21 0.49 -4.20
CA ASN A 44 -18.23 0.80 -5.20
C ASN A 44 -19.23 1.82 -4.64
N ARG A 45 -19.67 1.66 -3.38
CA ARG A 45 -20.60 2.60 -2.74
C ARG A 45 -20.02 4.00 -2.57
N VAL A 46 -18.71 4.13 -2.39
CA VAL A 46 -18.03 5.44 -2.37
C VAL A 46 -17.93 6.02 -3.79
N LYS A 47 -17.69 5.20 -4.81
CA LYS A 47 -17.53 5.65 -6.20
C LYS A 47 -18.83 6.06 -6.88
N ILE A 48 -19.94 5.38 -6.58
CA ILE A 48 -21.26 5.65 -7.20
C ILE A 48 -21.70 7.12 -7.05
N PRO A 49 -21.75 7.73 -5.84
CA PRO A 49 -22.18 9.12 -5.68
C PRO A 49 -21.18 10.12 -6.30
N LEU A 50 -19.90 9.76 -6.34
CA LEU A 50 -18.86 10.61 -6.94
C LEU A 50 -18.90 10.58 -8.48
N LYS A 51 -19.47 9.52 -9.08
CA LYS A 51 -19.53 9.34 -10.53
C LYS A 51 -20.90 9.75 -11.09
N ALA A 52 -21.14 11.05 -11.14
CA ALA A 52 -22.36 11.62 -11.72
C ALA A 52 -22.42 11.51 -13.28
N ARG A 53 -21.29 11.25 -13.95
CA ARG A 53 -21.20 11.17 -15.41
C ARG A 53 -20.53 9.87 -15.87
N ASN A 54 -21.14 9.23 -16.88
CA ASN A 54 -20.58 8.04 -17.53
C ASN A 54 -19.60 8.44 -18.65
N CYS A 55 -18.30 8.54 -18.33
CA CYS A 55 -17.26 8.72 -19.33
C CYS A 55 -16.83 7.35 -19.92
N ARG A 56 -16.88 7.21 -21.26
CA ARG A 56 -16.31 6.03 -21.94
C ARG A 56 -14.78 6.13 -21.95
N MET A 57 -14.13 5.51 -20.96
CA MET A 57 -12.67 5.37 -20.96
C MET A 57 -12.21 4.15 -21.78
N ARG A 58 -11.19 4.35 -22.63
CA ARG A 58 -10.51 3.24 -23.33
C ARG A 58 -9.88 2.26 -22.33
N SER A 59 -9.95 0.96 -22.64
CA SER A 59 -9.47 -0.12 -21.76
C SER A 59 -8.04 0.08 -21.25
N HIS A 60 -7.13 0.63 -22.08
CA HIS A 60 -5.75 0.89 -21.69
C HIS A 60 -5.55 1.95 -20.59
N LYS A 61 -6.53 2.84 -20.37
CA LYS A 61 -6.51 3.91 -19.35
C LYS A 61 -7.19 3.46 -18.06
N ARG A 62 -8.01 2.39 -18.10
CA ARG A 62 -8.72 1.86 -16.92
C ARG A 62 -7.82 1.25 -15.86
N ARG A 63 -6.60 0.83 -16.22
CA ARG A 63 -5.71 0.08 -15.32
C ARG A 63 -4.82 0.97 -14.44
N GLY A 64 -5.03 2.29 -14.48
CA GLY A 64 -4.22 3.29 -13.81
C GLY A 64 -2.80 3.38 -14.39
N THR A 65 -2.35 4.59 -14.73
CA THR A 65 -0.99 4.79 -15.27
C THR A 65 0.09 4.45 -14.22
N LEU A 66 -0.27 4.53 -12.93
CA LEU A 66 0.62 4.34 -11.78
C LEU A 66 1.10 2.89 -11.63
N VAL A 67 0.23 1.88 -11.73
CA VAL A 67 0.65 0.46 -11.57
C VAL A 67 1.64 0.03 -12.65
N ARG A 68 1.52 0.56 -13.87
CA ARG A 68 2.40 0.21 -14.98
C ARG A 68 3.71 0.99 -15.00
N ARG A 69 3.71 2.27 -14.58
CA ARG A 69 4.94 3.11 -14.60
C ARG A 69 5.65 3.17 -13.26
N VAL A 70 4.93 3.31 -12.15
CA VAL A 70 5.52 3.59 -10.83
C VAL A 70 5.98 2.32 -10.11
N PHE A 71 5.33 1.19 -10.36
CA PHE A 71 5.70 -0.07 -9.71
C PHE A 71 7.11 -0.57 -10.05
N PRO A 72 7.57 -0.51 -11.32
CA PRO A 72 8.98 -0.74 -11.65
C PRO A 72 9.89 0.32 -11.05
N LEU A 73 9.40 1.57 -10.97
CA LEU A 73 10.18 2.69 -10.44
C LEU A 73 10.54 2.48 -8.96
N TYR A 74 9.51 2.27 -8.16
CA TYR A 74 9.64 1.97 -6.74
C TYR A 74 10.49 0.71 -6.46
N LYS A 75 10.38 -0.31 -7.30
CA LYS A 75 11.12 -1.56 -7.10
C LYS A 75 12.64 -1.35 -7.17
N TYR A 76 13.14 -0.55 -8.12
CA TYR A 76 14.57 -0.27 -8.19
C TYR A 76 15.05 0.64 -7.05
N GLU A 77 14.20 1.51 -6.50
CA GLU A 77 14.57 2.41 -5.39
C GLU A 77 14.78 1.64 -4.09
N VAL A 78 13.95 0.61 -3.85
CA VAL A 78 14.05 -0.25 -2.68
C VAL A 78 15.24 -1.20 -2.78
N ASP A 79 15.41 -1.85 -3.95
CA ASP A 79 16.51 -2.79 -4.17
C ASP A 79 17.88 -2.08 -4.12
N GLY A 80 18.00 -0.89 -4.73
CA GLY A 80 19.23 -0.10 -4.71
C GLY A 80 19.55 0.52 -3.34
N GLY A 81 18.54 0.98 -2.60
CA GLY A 81 18.72 1.60 -1.28
C GLY A 81 19.18 0.62 -0.20
N MET A 82 18.74 -0.64 -0.28
CA MET A 82 19.14 -1.71 0.65
C MET A 82 20.59 -2.14 0.43
N VAL A 83 21.01 -2.29 -0.84
CA VAL A 83 22.38 -2.63 -1.20
C VAL A 83 23.35 -1.53 -0.76
N TYR A 84 23.00 -0.25 -0.98
CA TYR A 84 23.81 0.88 -0.54
C TYR A 84 23.99 0.92 0.98
N TYR A 85 22.92 0.68 1.75
CA TYR A 85 22.99 0.63 3.22
C TYR A 85 23.89 -0.50 3.73
N LEU A 86 23.82 -1.68 3.10
CA LEU A 86 24.67 -2.82 3.44
C LEU A 86 26.15 -2.57 3.09
N LEU A 87 26.43 -1.90 1.96
CA LEU A 87 27.77 -1.50 1.56
C LEU A 87 28.37 -0.45 2.52
N CYS A 88 27.59 0.55 2.94
CA CYS A 88 28.04 1.53 3.96
C CYS A 88 28.35 0.88 5.31
N LYS A 89 27.64 -0.20 5.68
CA LYS A 89 27.95 -0.98 6.88
C LYS A 89 29.19 -1.85 6.72
N TRP A 90 29.41 -2.42 5.53
CA TRP A 90 30.57 -3.27 5.24
C TRP A 90 31.88 -2.48 5.20
N PHE A 91 31.86 -1.27 4.64
CA PHE A 91 33.05 -0.43 4.49
C PHE A 91 33.42 0.35 5.77
N GLY A 92 32.51 0.41 6.74
CA GLY A 92 32.68 1.15 7.99
C GLY A 92 33.38 0.37 9.10
N SER A 93 34.43 -0.40 8.80
CA SER A 93 35.31 -0.97 9.83
C SER A 93 36.54 -0.06 10.04
N ASP A 94 36.50 0.63 11.19
CA ASP A 94 37.64 0.96 12.06
C ASP A 94 38.52 2.21 11.86
N LEU A 95 38.02 3.37 11.40
CA LEU A 95 38.75 4.63 11.69
C LEU A 95 37.97 5.95 11.84
N LEU A 96 36.68 6.04 11.48
CA LEU A 96 35.92 7.31 11.52
C LEU A 96 34.51 7.13 12.09
N TRP A 97 34.42 6.89 13.40
CA TRP A 97 33.16 6.71 14.13
C TRP A 97 32.22 7.94 14.06
N ASP A 98 32.76 9.17 14.10
CA ASP A 98 31.93 10.38 13.97
C ASP A 98 31.31 10.53 12.59
N VAL A 99 32.08 10.29 11.53
CA VAL A 99 31.58 10.36 10.13
C VAL A 99 30.55 9.25 9.88
N TYR A 100 30.76 8.06 10.46
CA TYR A 100 29.80 6.95 10.40
C TYR A 100 28.44 7.33 11.00
N ILE A 101 28.42 7.96 12.19
CA ILE A 101 27.18 8.37 12.85
C ILE A 101 26.41 9.38 11.97
N HIS A 102 27.09 10.36 11.38
CA HIS A 102 26.47 11.33 10.48
C HIS A 102 25.89 10.70 9.20
N ILE A 103 26.60 9.74 8.60
CA ILE A 103 26.11 8.99 7.42
C ILE A 103 24.91 8.13 7.78
N VAL A 104 24.90 7.48 8.95
CA VAL A 104 23.77 6.68 9.43
C VAL A 104 22.54 7.55 9.70
N ILE A 105 22.71 8.74 10.29
CA ILE A 105 21.63 9.70 10.52
C ILE A 105 21.09 10.26 9.19
N PHE A 106 21.96 10.53 8.22
CA PHE A 106 21.54 10.96 6.89
C PHE A 106 20.76 9.85 6.14
N CYS A 107 21.24 8.61 6.22
CA CYS A 107 20.55 7.45 5.65
C CYS A 107 19.22 7.15 6.37
N SER A 108 19.14 7.33 7.69
CA SER A 108 17.89 7.13 8.44
C SER A 108 16.84 8.19 8.06
N ARG A 109 17.24 9.44 7.84
CA ARG A 109 16.38 10.51 7.31
C ARG A 109 15.83 10.18 5.91
N GLY A 110 16.68 9.64 5.02
CA GLY A 110 16.25 9.18 3.69
C GLY A 110 15.25 8.01 3.75
N ASN A 111 15.39 7.12 4.72
CA ASN A 111 14.44 6.01 4.93
C ASN A 111 13.06 6.49 5.36
N VAL A 112 12.94 7.58 6.13
CA VAL A 112 11.64 8.16 6.49
C VAL A 112 10.88 8.61 5.23
N PHE A 113 11.57 9.27 4.30
CA PHE A 113 10.97 9.71 3.04
C PHE A 113 10.54 8.52 2.16
N ARG A 114 11.33 7.43 2.15
CA ARG A 114 10.96 6.18 1.44
C ARG A 114 9.75 5.49 2.05
N LEU A 115 9.66 5.44 3.38
CA LEU A 115 8.50 4.88 4.08
C LEU A 115 7.25 5.71 3.80
N PHE A 116 7.36 7.03 3.78
CA PHE A 116 6.26 7.92 3.44
C PHE A 116 5.82 7.78 1.98
N SER A 117 6.77 7.70 1.04
CA SER A 117 6.50 7.43 -0.38
C SER A 117 5.83 6.07 -0.59
N PHE A 118 6.29 5.03 0.13
CA PHE A 118 5.65 3.72 0.11
C PHE A 118 4.22 3.76 0.65
N MET A 119 3.98 4.50 1.74
CA MET A 119 2.65 4.69 2.29
C MET A 119 1.71 5.37 1.28
N LEU A 120 2.18 6.39 0.57
CA LEU A 120 1.39 7.07 -0.48
C LEU A 120 1.13 6.14 -1.67
N LEU A 121 2.13 5.39 -2.13
CA LEU A 121 1.98 4.42 -3.21
C LEU A 121 0.98 3.32 -2.84
N TRP A 122 1.03 2.87 -1.58
CA TRP A 122 0.08 1.92 -1.04
C TRP A 122 -1.35 2.46 -1.03
N PHE A 123 -1.51 3.70 -0.56
CA PHE A 123 -2.81 4.38 -0.56
C PHE A 123 -3.37 4.48 -1.99
N ASP A 124 -2.56 4.91 -2.96
CA ASP A 124 -2.94 4.98 -4.37
C ASP A 124 -3.28 3.61 -4.99
N LEU A 125 -2.58 2.55 -4.59
CA LEU A 125 -2.88 1.19 -5.05
C LEU A 125 -4.24 0.69 -4.55
N GLN A 126 -4.67 1.14 -3.37
CA GLN A 126 -5.95 0.73 -2.78
C GLN A 126 -7.11 1.59 -3.27
N TYR A 127 -6.90 2.90 -3.29
CA TYR A 127 -7.86 3.89 -3.73
C TYR A 127 -7.44 4.34 -5.12
N ASP A 128 -7.51 3.45 -6.10
CA ASP A 128 -7.32 3.85 -7.50
C ASP A 128 -8.47 4.80 -7.90
N MET A 129 -8.32 6.08 -7.53
CA MET A 129 -9.22 7.19 -7.80
C MET A 129 -9.09 7.62 -9.26
N THR A 130 -8.05 7.19 -9.98
CA THR A 130 -7.88 7.48 -11.41
C THR A 130 -8.98 6.84 -12.26
N THR A 131 -9.65 5.82 -11.72
CA THR A 131 -10.83 5.18 -12.33
C THR A 131 -12.16 5.89 -12.08
N ILE A 132 -12.19 6.95 -11.26
CA ILE A 132 -13.40 7.75 -10.99
C ILE A 132 -13.70 8.75 -12.12
N LEU A 133 -12.80 8.90 -13.10
CA LEU A 133 -13.04 9.69 -14.31
C LEU A 133 -14.17 9.14 -15.20
#